data_AF-X8A8Y7-F1
#
_entry.id   AF-X8A8Y7-F1
#
_cell.length_a   1.000
_cell.length_b   1.000
_cell.length_c   1.000
_cell.angle_alpha   90.00
_cell.angle_beta   90.00
_cell.angle_gamma   90.00
#
_symmetry.space_group_name_H-M   'P 1'
#
loop_
_entity.id
_entity.type
_entity.pdbx_description
1 polymer ?
#
loop_
_entity_poly.entity_id
_entity_poly.type
_entity_poly.pdbx_seq_one_letter_code
_entity_poly.pdbx_strand_id
1 'polypeptide(L)'
;MTVHDNTVPAIDCVDFVRLVDDLVDSDPRQWGPIVAKHLDECPPCLVYLQQMLDLKILLSHVFDGERLTEDHVSGVLHAINTLRKGEHG
;
A
#
# COMPACT_ATOMS: atom_id res chain seq x y z
N MET A 1 -10.15 15.08 -34.05
CA MET A 1 -10.64 13.72 -33.74
C MET A 1 -9.51 12.76 -33.99
N THR A 2 -8.75 12.41 -32.96
CA THR A 2 -7.62 11.47 -33.06
C THR A 2 -8.07 10.09 -32.61
N VAL A 3 -7.65 9.10 -33.39
CA VAL A 3 -8.05 7.69 -33.37
C VAL A 3 -7.73 7.05 -32.01
N HIS A 4 -8.74 6.41 -31.41
CA HIS A 4 -8.57 5.64 -30.18
C HIS A 4 -7.77 4.36 -30.47
N ASP A 5 -6.61 4.26 -29.83
CA ASP A 5 -5.83 3.04 -29.72
C ASP A 5 -6.59 2.04 -28.82
N ASN A 6 -7.43 1.20 -29.45
CA ASN A 6 -8.41 0.31 -28.81
C ASN A 6 -7.80 -0.99 -28.25
N THR A 7 -6.50 -1.03 -27.96
CA THR A 7 -5.81 -2.27 -27.55
C THR A 7 -5.74 -2.44 -26.03
N VAL A 8 -6.00 -1.38 -25.25
CA VAL A 8 -5.97 -1.39 -23.79
C VAL A 8 -7.29 -0.82 -23.25
N PRO A 9 -8.05 -1.54 -22.40
CA PRO A 9 -9.26 -1.01 -21.77
C PRO A 9 -8.95 0.32 -21.08
N ALA A 10 -9.71 1.37 -21.40
CA ALA A 10 -9.55 2.65 -20.71
C ALA A 10 -10.08 2.52 -19.28
N ILE A 11 -9.27 2.89 -18.29
CA ILE A 11 -9.73 3.12 -16.92
C ILE A 11 -10.24 4.56 -16.86
N ASP A 12 -11.45 4.78 -16.35
CA ASP A 12 -11.93 6.12 -16.03
C ASP A 12 -11.49 6.56 -14.62
N CYS A 13 -11.60 7.85 -14.31
CA CYS A 13 -11.10 8.37 -13.03
C CYS A 13 -11.83 7.78 -11.82
N VAL A 14 -13.10 7.38 -11.96
CA VAL A 14 -13.89 6.80 -10.86
C VAL A 14 -13.40 5.40 -10.56
N ASP A 15 -13.14 4.61 -11.60
CA ASP A 15 -12.55 3.28 -11.48
C ASP A 15 -11.12 3.35 -10.97
N PHE A 16 -10.34 4.33 -11.41
CA PHE A 16 -9.00 4.57 -10.88
C PHE A 16 -9.02 4.82 -9.38
N VAL A 17 -9.90 5.72 -8.89
CA VAL A 17 -10.00 6.04 -7.45
C VAL A 17 -10.30 4.79 -6.61
N ARG A 18 -11.07 3.83 -7.13
CA ARG A 18 -11.33 2.55 -6.44
C ARG A 18 -10.10 1.65 -6.35
N LEU A 19 -9.19 1.75 -7.30
CA LEU A 19 -7.94 0.97 -7.34
C LEU A 19 -6.82 1.61 -6.51
N VAL A 20 -6.94 2.89 -6.14
CA VAL A 20 -5.86 3.63 -5.46
C VAL A 20 -5.43 2.97 -4.15
N ASP A 21 -6.35 2.38 -3.40
CA ASP A 21 -6.02 1.65 -2.16
C ASP A 21 -5.02 0.50 -2.44
N ASP A 22 -5.34 -0.35 -3.42
CA ASP A 22 -4.46 -1.44 -3.86
C ASP A 22 -3.14 -0.92 -4.47
N LEU A 23 -3.17 0.21 -5.18
CA LEU A 23 -1.98 0.82 -5.78
C LEU A 23 -1.03 1.37 -4.73
N VAL A 24 -1.56 1.98 -3.67
CA VAL A 24 -0.79 2.53 -2.54
C VAL A 24 -0.07 1.41 -1.76
N ASP A 25 -0.61 0.20 -1.77
CA ASP A 25 -0.05 -0.96 -1.09
C ASP A 25 0.84 -1.87 -1.96
N SER A 26 0.90 -1.62 -3.27
CA SER A 26 1.69 -2.41 -4.22
C SER A 26 2.98 -1.72 -4.66
N ASP A 27 3.93 -2.51 -5.19
CA ASP A 27 5.14 -1.96 -5.82
C ASP A 27 4.76 -1.26 -7.14
N PRO A 28 5.15 0.01 -7.36
CA PRO A 28 4.90 0.71 -8.62
C PRO A 28 5.37 -0.03 -9.88
N ARG A 29 6.38 -0.92 -9.77
CA ARG A 29 6.85 -1.76 -10.88
C ARG A 29 5.85 -2.83 -11.30
N GLN A 30 4.86 -3.12 -10.45
CA GLN A 30 3.79 -4.09 -10.68
C GLN A 30 2.51 -3.43 -11.18
N TRP A 31 2.45 -2.10 -11.24
CA TRP A 31 1.30 -1.41 -11.80
C TRP A 31 1.19 -1.73 -13.28
N GLY A 32 0.08 -2.37 -13.66
CA GLY A 32 -0.14 -2.80 -15.03
C GLY A 32 -0.12 -1.63 -16.02
N PRO A 33 0.14 -1.91 -17.31
CA PRO A 33 0.27 -0.87 -18.35
C PRO A 33 -0.97 0.03 -18.48
N ILE A 34 -2.14 -0.45 -18.08
CA ILE A 34 -3.39 0.32 -18.08
C ILE A 34 -3.34 1.48 -17.08
N VAL A 35 -2.83 1.21 -15.88
CA VAL A 35 -2.68 2.20 -14.80
C VAL A 35 -1.61 3.22 -15.19
N ALA A 36 -0.48 2.76 -15.73
CA ALA A 36 0.58 3.64 -16.20
C ALA A 36 0.09 4.61 -17.29
N LYS A 37 -0.70 4.11 -18.26
CA LYS A 37 -1.32 4.93 -19.30
C LYS A 37 -2.30 5.95 -18.71
N HIS A 38 -3.17 5.54 -17.79
CA HIS A 38 -4.11 6.45 -17.15
C HIS A 38 -3.39 7.59 -16.39
N LEU A 39 -2.31 7.27 -15.67
CA LEU A 39 -1.53 8.26 -14.92
C LEU A 39 -0.82 9.27 -15.83
N ASP A 40 -0.37 8.86 -17.02
CA ASP A 40 0.22 9.73 -18.03
C ASP A 40 -0.83 10.67 -18.66
N GLU A 41 -2.03 10.13 -18.94
CA GLU A 41 -3.11 10.86 -19.62
C GLU A 41 -3.98 11.70 -18.66
N CYS A 42 -3.93 11.43 -17.35
CA CYS A 42 -4.77 12.08 -16.33
C CYS A 42 -3.96 12.61 -15.14
N PRO A 43 -3.35 13.82 -15.26
CA PRO A 43 -2.59 14.45 -14.18
C PRO A 43 -3.33 14.58 -12.83
N PRO A 44 -4.66 14.85 -12.78
CA PRO A 44 -5.38 14.87 -11.51
C PRO A 44 -5.33 13.55 -10.73
N CYS A 45 -5.43 12.41 -11.43
CA CYS A 45 -5.36 11.09 -10.80
C CYS A 45 -3.95 10.77 -10.31
N LEU A 46 -2.91 11.21 -11.02
CA LEU A 46 -1.53 11.11 -10.55
C LEU A 46 -1.30 11.90 -9.26
N VAL A 47 -1.76 13.14 -9.21
CA VAL A 47 -1.68 13.97 -8.00
C VAL A 47 -2.43 13.31 -6.84
N TYR A 48 -3.62 12.78 -7.10
CA TYR A 48 -4.39 12.06 -6.08
C TYR A 48 -3.64 10.83 -5.55
N LEU A 49 -3.08 9.99 -6.42
CA LEU A 49 -2.27 8.83 -6.00
C LEU A 49 -1.05 9.25 -5.18
N GLN A 50 -0.33 10.30 -5.61
CA GLN A 50 0.80 10.85 -4.86
C GLN A 50 0.38 11.33 -3.47
N GLN A 51 -0.74 12.03 -3.34
CA GLN A 51 -1.28 12.47 -2.05
C GLN A 51 -1.60 11.31 -1.12
N MET A 52 -2.13 10.20 -1.65
CA MET A 52 -2.41 9.00 -0.85
C MET A 52 -1.14 8.30 -0.39
N LEU A 53 -0.11 8.24 -1.23
CA LEU A 53 1.22 7.73 -0.85
C LEU A 53 1.88 8.60 0.23
N ASP A 54 1.83 9.92 0.07
CA ASP A 54 2.37 10.87 1.05
C ASP A 54 1.65 10.71 2.40
N LEU A 55 0.32 10.58 2.38
CA LEU A 55 -0.47 10.32 3.58
C LEU A 55 -0.07 9.01 4.27
N LYS A 56 0.11 7.93 3.51
CA LYS A 56 0.59 6.64 4.07
C LYS A 56 1.94 6.80 4.76
N ILE A 57 2.88 7.55 4.16
CA ILE A 57 4.19 7.81 4.77
C ILE A 57 4.02 8.62 6.06
N LEU A 58 3.23 9.70 6.03
CA LEU A 58 2.98 10.53 7.20
C LEU A 58 2.34 9.74 8.36
N LEU A 59 1.35 8.90 8.05
CA LEU A 59 0.74 8.02 9.04
C LEU A 59 1.73 6.97 9.55
N SER A 60 2.52 6.36 8.67
CA SER A 60 3.55 5.39 9.07
C SER A 60 4.53 6.00 10.08
N HIS A 61 4.93 7.26 9.92
CA HIS A 61 5.80 7.94 10.88
C HIS A 61 5.16 8.16 12.25
N VAL A 62 3.84 8.43 12.30
CA VAL A 62 3.12 8.52 13.56
C VAL A 62 3.08 7.16 14.27
N PHE A 63 2.92 6.08 13.51
CA PHE A 63 2.83 4.72 14.05
C PHE A 63 4.17 3.99 14.20
N ASP A 64 5.28 4.52 13.67
CA ASP A 64 6.62 3.94 13.87
C ASP A 64 7.01 3.91 15.37
N GLY A 65 6.43 4.81 16.19
CA GLY A 65 6.55 4.75 17.65
C GLY A 65 5.77 3.62 18.33
N GLU A 66 4.80 3.02 17.62
CA GLU A 66 3.94 1.93 18.11
C GLU A 66 4.30 0.56 17.49
N ARG A 67 5.31 0.49 16.61
CA ARG A 67 5.73 -0.78 16.00
C ARG A 67 6.28 -1.72 17.07
N LEU A 68 5.82 -2.97 17.03
CA LEU A 68 6.39 -4.04 17.83
C LEU A 68 7.86 -4.23 17.47
N THR A 69 8.75 -4.05 18.44
CA THR A 69 10.18 -4.29 18.29
C THR A 69 10.49 -5.78 18.41
N GLU A 70 11.70 -6.17 18.03
CA GLU A 70 12.20 -7.52 18.22
C GLU A 70 12.13 -7.95 19.71
N ASP A 71 12.31 -7.01 20.63
CA ASP A 71 12.17 -7.25 22.07
C ASP A 71 10.74 -7.62 22.47
N HIS A 72 9.73 -6.95 21.90
CA HIS A 72 8.32 -7.31 22.13
C HIS A 72 8.01 -8.72 21.61
N VAL A 73 8.51 -9.06 20.43
CA VAL A 73 8.34 -10.40 19.84
C VAL A 73 9.04 -11.46 20.68
N SER A 74 10.28 -11.20 21.09
CA SER A 74 11.08 -12.08 21.95
C SER A 74 10.39 -12.33 23.30
N GLY A 75 9.83 -11.28 23.91
CA GLY A 75 9.06 -11.38 25.15
C GLY A 75 7.83 -12.29 25.02
N VAL A 76 7.07 -12.17 23.93
CA VAL A 76 5.92 -13.06 23.66
C VAL A 76 6.37 -14.50 23.45
N LEU A 77 7.42 -14.73 22.64
CA LEU A 77 7.96 -16.07 22.41
C LEU A 77 8.48 -16.71 23.69
N HIS A 78 9.13 -15.92 24.56
CA HIS A 78 9.57 -16.38 25.88
C HIS A 78 8.37 -16.79 26.73
N ALA A 79 7.35 -15.94 26.87
CA ALA A 79 6.15 -16.24 27.66
C ALA A 79 5.45 -17.53 27.18
N ILE A 80 5.28 -17.71 25.87
CA ILE A 80 4.71 -18.94 25.29
C ILE A 80 5.56 -20.16 25.66
N ASN A 81 6.90 -20.04 25.57
CA ASN A 81 7.81 -21.12 25.91
C ASN A 81 7.76 -21.50 27.39
N THR A 82 7.69 -20.52 28.30
CA THR A 82 7.54 -20.74 29.74
C THR A 82 6.22 -21.44 30.07
N LEU A 83 5.12 -20.98 29.48
CA LEU A 83 3.80 -21.61 29.63
C LEU A 83 3.80 -23.07 29.13
N ARG A 84 4.41 -23.32 27.97
CA ARG A 84 4.54 -24.67 27.41
C ARG A 84 5.38 -25.60 28.29
N LYS A 85 6.43 -25.07 28.94
CA LYS A 85 7.31 -25.85 29.82
C LYS A 85 6.70 -26.11 31.21
N GLY A 86 5.57 -25.48 31.54
CA GLY A 86 4.94 -25.62 32.86
C GLY A 86 5.77 -25.02 34.00
N GLU A 87 6.73 -24.15 33.70
CA GLU A 87 7.55 -23.47 34.69
C GLU A 87 6.77 -22.26 35.23
N HIS A 88 5.97 -22.49 36.26
CA HIS A 88 5.44 -21.41 37.11
C HIS A 88 6.47 -21.12 38.20
N GLY A 89 7.14 -19.98 38.08
CA GLY A 89 7.99 -19.38 39.11
C GLY A 89 7.73 -17.89 39.16
#